data_AF-A0A8T4RZ06-F1
#
_entry.id   AF-A0A8T4RZ06-F1
#
_cell.length_a   1.000
_cell.length_b   1.000
_cell.length_c   1.000
_cell.angle_alpha   90.00
_cell.angle_beta   90.00
_cell.angle_gamma   90.00
#
_symmetry.space_group_name_H-M   'P 1'
#
loop_
_entity.id
_entity.type
_entity.pdbx_description
1 polymer ?
#
loop_
_entity_poly.entity_id
_entity_poly.type
_entity_poly.pdbx_seq_one_letter_code
_entity_poly.pdbx_strand_id
1 'polypeptide(L)'
;MFITGCGKAEYNTSSEVKNENTLTDICIQACKDALSQGKNLDNGPCLLNPIKDNPKWVCDIAHNPRTSIDNIQENQCSSFREGKVNRFIEVTPDCKSII
;
A
#
# COMPACT_ATOMS: atom_id res chain seq x y z
N MET A 1 -16.71 -17.88 -46.50
CA MET A 1 -15.24 -18.06 -46.44
C MET A 1 -14.69 -16.86 -45.68
N PHE A 2 -13.96 -17.15 -44.60
CA PHE A 2 -13.32 -16.25 -43.63
C PHE A 2 -12.43 -15.20 -44.34
N ILE A 3 -12.19 -13.97 -43.88
CA ILE A 3 -11.87 -13.45 -42.54
C ILE A 3 -12.16 -11.93 -42.49
N THR A 4 -12.94 -11.45 -41.52
CA THR A 4 -12.94 -10.04 -41.11
C THR A 4 -11.81 -9.87 -40.09
N GLY A 5 -10.70 -9.27 -40.51
CA GLY A 5 -9.56 -8.96 -39.66
C GLY A 5 -9.50 -7.48 -39.31
N CYS A 6 -9.72 -7.16 -38.04
CA CYS A 6 -8.95 -6.14 -37.35
C CYS A 6 -8.99 -6.52 -35.86
N GLY A 7 -8.03 -7.37 -35.47
CA GLY A 7 -7.90 -7.85 -34.10
C GLY A 7 -7.65 -6.67 -33.18
N LYS A 8 -8.61 -6.40 -32.28
CA LYS A 8 -8.29 -5.70 -31.04
C LYS A 8 -7.46 -6.69 -30.23
N ALA A 9 -6.19 -6.35 -30.01
CA ALA A 9 -5.37 -7.07 -29.06
C ALA A 9 -6.05 -6.97 -27.70
N GLU A 10 -6.72 -8.05 -27.30
CA GLU A 10 -7.14 -8.27 -25.93
C GLU A 10 -5.86 -8.43 -25.11
N TYR A 11 -5.48 -7.36 -24.40
CA TYR A 11 -4.40 -7.42 -23.41
C TYR A 11 -4.88 -8.31 -22.26
N ASN A 12 -4.63 -9.60 -22.43
CA ASN A 12 -4.94 -10.62 -21.47
C ASN A 12 -3.87 -10.57 -20.37
N THR A 13 -4.10 -9.75 -19.36
CA THR A 13 -3.32 -9.78 -18.11
C THR A 13 -4.23 -10.18 -16.95
N SER A 14 -4.85 -11.35 -17.13
CA SER A 14 -5.27 -12.15 -16.00
C SER A 14 -4.04 -12.93 -15.54
N SER A 15 -3.30 -12.40 -14.54
CA SER A 15 -2.59 -13.16 -13.47
C SER A 15 -1.49 -12.38 -12.71
N GLU A 16 -1.28 -11.07 -12.90
CA GLU A 16 -0.34 -10.30 -12.05
C GLU A 16 -0.82 -8.89 -11.59
N VAL A 17 -1.96 -8.37 -12.07
CA VAL A 17 -2.40 -6.97 -11.80
C VAL A 17 -3.69 -6.89 -10.95
N LYS A 18 -4.06 -7.95 -10.21
CA LYS A 18 -5.30 -7.96 -9.40
C LYS A 18 -5.12 -7.67 -7.90
N ASN A 19 -3.89 -7.60 -7.38
CA ASN A 19 -3.65 -7.56 -5.92
C ASN A 19 -3.12 -6.21 -5.39
N GLU A 20 -2.51 -5.35 -6.20
CA GLU A 20 -1.96 -4.09 -5.68
C GLU A 20 -3.06 -3.06 -5.40
N ASN A 21 -4.09 -3.00 -6.25
CA ASN A 21 -5.25 -2.16 -5.98
C ASN A 21 -5.96 -2.58 -4.68
N THR A 22 -6.06 -3.88 -4.39
CA THR A 22 -6.75 -4.35 -3.18
C THR A 22 -5.94 -4.11 -1.91
N LEU A 23 -4.61 -4.27 -1.94
CA LEU A 23 -3.75 -3.96 -0.79
C LEU A 23 -3.66 -2.46 -0.53
N THR A 24 -3.61 -1.66 -1.59
CA THR A 24 -3.65 -0.20 -1.52
C THR A 24 -4.97 0.26 -0.91
N ASP A 25 -6.10 -0.30 -1.33
CA ASP A 25 -7.41 0.01 -0.76
C ASP A 25 -7.49 -0.35 0.74
N ILE A 26 -6.93 -1.49 1.14
CA ILE A 26 -6.81 -1.89 2.55
C ILE A 26 -6.02 -0.84 3.36
N CYS A 27 -4.90 -0.37 2.82
CA CYS A 27 -4.08 0.67 3.44
C CYS A 27 -4.79 2.01 3.55
N ILE A 28 -5.44 2.45 2.46
CA ILE A 28 -6.23 3.68 2.44
C ILE A 28 -7.36 3.61 3.47
N GLN A 29 -8.04 2.46 3.57
CA GLN A 29 -9.09 2.28 4.57
C GLN A 29 -8.54 2.30 6.00
N ALA A 30 -7.44 1.61 6.28
CA ALA A 30 -6.79 1.63 7.59
C ALA A 30 -6.35 3.06 8.00
N CYS A 31 -5.86 3.84 7.03
CA CYS A 31 -5.52 5.25 7.23
C CYS A 31 -6.76 6.09 7.59
N LYS A 32 -7.86 5.93 6.84
CA LYS A 32 -9.13 6.64 7.11
C LYS A 32 -9.70 6.27 8.48
N ASP A 33 -9.65 4.99 8.84
CA ASP A 33 -10.10 4.52 10.14
C ASP A 33 -9.26 5.14 11.26
N ALA A 34 -7.93 5.21 11.08
CA ALA A 34 -7.03 5.87 12.03
C ALA A 34 -7.34 7.36 12.20
N LEU A 35 -7.58 8.10 11.11
CA LEU A 35 -8.01 9.50 11.17
C LEU A 35 -9.36 9.66 11.87
N SER A 36 -10.32 8.77 11.59
CA SER A 36 -11.65 8.79 12.22
C SER A 36 -11.59 8.56 13.73
N GLN A 37 -10.56 7.86 14.20
CA GLN A 37 -10.26 7.63 15.62
C GLN A 37 -9.46 8.78 16.26
N GLY A 38 -9.15 9.85 15.50
CA GLY A 38 -8.38 10.99 15.98
C GLY A 38 -6.88 10.72 16.13
N LYS A 39 -6.33 9.70 15.45
CA LYS A 39 -4.88 9.47 15.45
C LYS A 39 -4.17 10.54 14.64
N ASN A 40 -3.03 11.01 15.17
CA ASN A 40 -2.10 11.84 14.40
C ASN A 40 -1.22 10.94 13.52
N LEU A 41 -1.21 11.21 12.21
CA LEU A 41 -0.46 10.47 11.20
C LEU A 41 0.81 11.22 10.70
N ASP A 42 1.05 12.44 11.16
CA ASP A 42 2.16 13.29 10.72
C ASP A 42 3.54 12.71 11.06
N ASN A 43 3.60 11.77 12.01
CA ASN A 43 4.84 11.09 12.37
C ASN A 43 5.14 9.85 11.51
N GLY A 44 4.36 9.56 10.47
CA GLY A 44 4.58 8.37 9.63
C GLY A 44 4.33 7.04 10.35
N PRO A 45 3.27 6.86 11.18
CA PRO A 45 3.10 5.63 11.94
C PRO A 45 2.75 4.45 11.05
N CYS A 46 3.20 3.27 11.47
CA CYS A 46 2.71 1.99 10.98
C CYS A 46 1.17 1.85 11.17
N LEU A 47 0.47 1.41 10.11
CA LEU A 47 -0.98 1.16 10.13
C LEU A 47 -1.31 -0.33 10.30
N LEU A 48 -0.63 -1.22 9.56
CA LEU A 48 -0.91 -2.66 9.53
C LEU A 48 0.39 -3.47 9.53
N ASN A 49 0.52 -4.39 10.50
CA ASN A 49 1.77 -5.10 10.77
C ASN A 49 1.56 -6.53 11.26
N PRO A 50 1.48 -7.52 10.36
CA PRO A 50 1.34 -7.39 8.91
C PRO A 50 -0.13 -7.17 8.50
N ILE A 51 -0.39 -7.06 7.20
CA ILE A 51 -1.76 -7.10 6.66
C ILE A 51 -2.33 -8.51 6.88
N LYS A 52 -3.47 -8.62 7.58
CA LYS A 52 -4.04 -9.88 8.07
C LYS A 52 -4.14 -10.98 6.99
N ASP A 53 -4.75 -10.66 5.85
CA ASP A 53 -4.96 -11.62 4.76
C ASP A 53 -3.78 -11.68 3.79
N ASN A 54 -2.76 -10.83 4.00
CA ASN A 54 -1.57 -10.72 3.17
C ASN A 54 -0.32 -10.54 4.05
N PRO A 55 0.08 -11.56 4.82
CA PRO A 55 1.09 -11.42 5.88
C PRO A 55 2.51 -11.11 5.36
N LYS A 56 2.72 -11.12 4.05
CA LYS A 56 3.96 -10.69 3.38
C LYS A 56 4.04 -9.19 3.14
N TRP A 57 3.05 -8.42 3.59
CA TRP A 57 2.97 -6.98 3.39
C TRP A 57 2.70 -6.28 4.72
N VAL A 58 3.26 -5.08 4.86
CA VAL A 58 2.88 -4.10 5.89
C VAL A 58 2.28 -2.86 5.23
N CYS A 59 1.71 -1.99 6.05
CA CYS A 59 1.16 -0.71 5.62
C CYS A 59 1.73 0.42 6.46
N ASP A 60 2.40 1.37 5.82
CA ASP A 60 3.07 2.50 6.49
C ASP A 60 2.50 3.84 6.00
N ILE A 61 2.53 4.85 6.88
CA ILE A 61 2.37 6.24 6.47
C ILE A 61 3.73 6.80 6.06
N ALA A 62 3.81 7.46 4.91
CA ALA A 62 4.99 8.21 4.48
C ALA A 62 4.60 9.53 3.80
N HIS A 63 5.45 10.55 3.84
CA HIS A 63 5.20 11.80 3.13
C HIS A 63 5.56 11.69 1.64
N ASN A 64 4.91 12.50 0.81
CA ASN A 64 5.24 12.66 -0.61
C ASN A 64 5.33 14.15 -0.98
N PRO A 65 6.55 14.72 -1.16
CA PRO A 65 7.86 14.07 -1.08
C PRO A 65 8.20 13.59 0.35
N ARG A 66 9.02 12.54 0.45
CA ARG A 66 9.49 12.02 1.74
C ARG A 66 10.24 13.10 2.51
N THR A 67 10.10 13.06 3.83
CA THR A 67 10.81 13.93 4.77
C THR A 67 11.66 13.10 5.73
N SER A 68 12.42 13.77 6.61
CA SER A 68 13.25 13.08 7.59
C SER A 68 12.46 12.23 8.59
N ILE A 69 11.19 12.56 8.84
CA ILE A 69 10.33 11.82 9.78
C ILE A 69 10.03 10.40 9.30
N ASP A 70 9.97 10.18 7.97
CA ASP A 70 9.67 8.88 7.37
C ASP A 70 10.82 7.86 7.53
N ASN A 71 12.01 8.35 7.88
CA ASN A 71 13.21 7.53 8.10
C ASN A 71 13.42 7.18 9.58
N ILE A 72 12.55 7.66 10.49
CA ILE A 72 12.62 7.31 11.91
C ILE A 72 12.17 5.86 12.07
N GLN A 73 13.11 5.01 12.45
CA GLN A 73 12.90 3.57 12.56
C GLN A 73 11.81 3.24 13.58
N GLU A 74 11.59 4.04 14.61
CA GLU A 74 10.56 3.82 15.63
C GLU A 74 9.13 3.93 15.07
N ASN A 75 8.93 4.64 13.96
CA ASN A 75 7.61 4.87 13.37
C ASN A 75 7.22 3.77 12.35
N GLN A 76 8.20 3.00 11.87
CA GLN A 76 8.01 1.96 10.86
C GLN A 76 7.47 0.65 11.46
N CYS A 77 6.70 -0.11 10.67
CA CYS A 77 6.16 -1.39 11.11
C CYS A 77 7.23 -2.39 11.58
N SER A 78 7.08 -2.98 12.77
CA SER A 78 8.11 -3.85 13.35
C SER A 78 8.44 -5.10 12.52
N SER A 79 7.47 -5.68 11.79
CA SER A 79 7.76 -6.82 10.92
C SER A 79 8.69 -6.45 9.77
N PHE A 80 8.65 -5.20 9.31
CA PHE A 80 9.61 -4.69 8.32
C PHE A 80 10.97 -4.47 8.96
N ARG A 81 11.02 -3.79 10.11
CA ARG A 81 12.28 -3.49 10.84
C ARG A 81 13.05 -4.73 11.26
N GLU A 82 12.33 -5.78 11.64
CA GLU A 82 12.90 -7.07 12.06
C GLU A 82 13.21 -7.99 10.87
N GLY A 83 12.95 -7.57 9.63
CA GLY A 83 13.21 -8.35 8.42
C GLY A 83 12.26 -9.55 8.21
N LYS A 84 11.16 -9.63 8.97
CA LYS A 84 10.13 -10.67 8.81
C LYS A 84 9.29 -10.47 7.55
N VAL A 85 9.15 -9.22 7.13
CA VAL A 85 8.44 -8.79 5.92
C VAL A 85 9.33 -7.82 5.16
N ASN A 86 9.36 -7.90 3.83
CA ASN A 86 10.17 -7.04 2.96
C ASN A 86 9.33 -6.28 1.92
N ARG A 87 8.01 -6.24 2.09
CA ARG A 87 7.08 -5.52 1.21
C ARG A 87 6.22 -4.60 2.05
N PHE A 88 6.01 -3.40 1.54
CA PHE A 88 5.19 -2.39 2.20
C PHE A 88 4.38 -1.66 1.14
N ILE A 89 3.19 -1.24 1.53
CA ILE A 89 2.38 -0.27 0.81
C ILE A 89 2.47 1.03 1.60
N GLU A 90 2.71 2.13 0.91
CA GLU A 90 2.77 3.46 1.53
C GLU A 90 1.58 4.31 1.11
N VAL A 91 0.98 4.93 2.11
CA VAL A 91 -0.02 5.97 1.91
C VAL A 91 0.42 7.24 2.63
N THR A 92 -0.01 8.38 2.13
CA THR A 92 0.26 9.68 2.74
C THR A 92 -0.60 9.90 4.00
N PRO A 93 -0.26 10.90 4.84
CA PRO A 93 -1.11 11.28 5.99
C PRO A 93 -2.55 11.66 5.60
N ASP A 94 -2.79 12.09 4.36
CA ASP A 94 -4.12 12.33 3.79
C ASP A 94 -4.72 11.12 3.06
N CYS A 95 -4.19 9.91 3.32
CA CYS A 95 -4.66 8.62 2.83
C CYS A 95 -4.67 8.48 1.31
N LYS A 96 -3.70 9.06 0.61
CA LYS A 96 -3.47 8.85 -0.83
C LYS A 96 -2.34 7.85 -1.01
N SER A 97 -2.44 6.98 -2.01
CA SER A 97 -1.37 6.05 -2.33
C SER A 97 -0.15 6.78 -2.89
N ILE A 98 1.04 6.35 -2.46
CA ILE A 98 2.30 6.73 -3.10
C ILE A 98 2.58 5.63 -4.14
N ILE A 99 2.35 5.95 -5.41
CA ILE A 99 2.56 5.07 -6.58
C ILE A 99 3.47 5.78 -7.58
#